data_AF-A0A9D3UX89-F1
#
_entry.id   AF-A0A9D3UX89-F1
#
_cell.length_a   1.000
_cell.length_b   1.000
_cell.length_c   1.000
_cell.angle_alpha   90.00
_cell.angle_beta   90.00
_cell.angle_gamma   90.00
#
_symmetry.space_group_name_H-M   'P 1'
#
loop_
_entity.id
_entity.type
_entity.pdbx_description
1 polymer ?
#
loop_
_entity_poly.entity_id
_entity_poly.type
_entity_poly.pdbx_seq_one_letter_code
_entity_poly.pdbx_strand_id
1 'polypeptide(L)' 'RKKKRRIKKKNRKRRRKRRRAIRRKRRRKEEMDMPTVIPVCYYGNPANLKTSWSNNNPGRRFFQCKKCGSGFQNP' A
#
# COMPACT_ATOMS: atom_id res chain seq x y z
N ARG A 1 -22.55 31.20 -15.89
CA ARG A 1 -21.24 30.48 -15.98
C ARG A 1 -20.63 30.03 -14.63
N LYS A 2 -20.60 30.85 -13.56
CA LYS A 2 -19.95 30.53 -12.27
C LYS A 2 -20.58 29.33 -11.51
N LYS A 3 -21.92 29.20 -11.50
CA LYS A 3 -22.67 28.09 -10.84
C LYS A 3 -22.28 26.70 -11.39
N LYS A 4 -22.24 26.55 -12.72
CA LYS A 4 -21.78 25.32 -13.41
C LYS A 4 -20.35 24.93 -13.02
N ARG A 5 -19.42 25.91 -12.94
CA ARG A 5 -18.04 25.68 -12.48
C ARG A 5 -17.97 25.22 -11.02
N ARG A 6 -18.77 25.80 -10.11
CA ARG A 6 -18.87 25.36 -8.70
C ARG A 6 -19.37 23.91 -8.58
N ILE A 7 -20.42 23.56 -9.33
CA ILE A 7 -20.97 22.19 -9.36
C ILE A 7 -19.91 21.19 -9.87
N LYS A 8 -19.23 21.50 -10.98
CA LYS A 8 -18.14 20.65 -11.52
C LYS A 8 -17.02 20.41 -10.51
N LYS A 9 -16.58 21.46 -9.78
CA LYS A 9 -15.59 21.33 -8.70
C LYS A 9 -16.10 20.45 -7.54
N LYS A 10 -17.35 20.63 -7.11
CA LYS A 10 -17.98 19.82 -6.04
C LYS A 10 -18.05 18.34 -6.43
N ASN A 11 -18.45 18.03 -7.67
CA ASN A 11 -18.50 16.66 -8.19
C ASN A 11 -17.10 16.03 -8.28
N ARG A 12 -16.09 16.78 -8.73
CA ARG A 12 -14.69 16.30 -8.75
C ARG A 12 -14.17 15.99 -7.34
N LYS A 13 -14.48 16.83 -6.34
CA LYS A 13 -14.14 16.57 -4.93
C LYS A 13 -14.84 15.31 -4.40
N ARG A 14 -16.15 15.15 -4.65
CA ARG A 14 -16.92 13.94 -4.26
C ARG A 14 -16.32 12.67 -4.88
N ARG A 15 -16.02 12.68 -6.18
CA ARG A 15 -15.41 11.54 -6.89
C ARG A 15 -14.02 11.19 -6.32
N ARG A 16 -13.20 12.18 -5.98
CA ARG A 16 -11.91 11.97 -5.29
C ARG A 16 -12.08 11.35 -3.91
N LYS A 17 -13.03 11.83 -3.09
CA LYS A 17 -13.34 11.25 -1.77
C LYS A 17 -13.79 9.79 -1.88
N ARG A 18 -14.71 9.49 -2.82
CA ARG A 18 -15.19 8.11 -3.06
C ARG A 18 -14.04 7.17 -3.46
N ARG A 19 -13.14 7.60 -4.35
CA ARG A 19 -11.95 6.82 -4.73
C ARG A 19 -11.03 6.54 -3.54
N ARG A 20 -10.79 7.52 -2.66
CA ARG A 20 -10.00 7.34 -1.43
C ARG A 20 -10.67 6.34 -0.46
N ALA A 21 -11.98 6.42 -0.28
CA ALA A 21 -12.73 5.49 0.56
C ALA A 21 -12.67 4.05 0.02
N ILE A 22 -12.82 3.86 -1.30
CA ILE A 22 -12.68 2.55 -1.95
C ILE A 22 -11.28 1.97 -1.72
N ARG A 23 -10.21 2.76 -1.90
CA ARG A 23 -8.84 2.31 -1.62
C ARG A 23 -8.65 1.89 -0.16
N ARG A 24 -9.20 2.64 0.80
CA ARG A 24 -9.16 2.27 2.24
C ARG A 24 -9.91 0.97 2.52
N LYS A 25 -11.10 0.78 1.94
CA LYS A 25 -11.87 -0.46 2.07
C LYS A 25 -11.10 -1.66 1.50
N ARG A 26 -10.49 -1.52 0.31
CA ARG A 26 -9.65 -2.58 -0.29
C ARG A 26 -8.46 -2.94 0.60
N ARG A 27 -7.74 -1.94 1.13
CA ARG A 27 -6.62 -2.16 2.05
C ARG A 27 -7.03 -2.94 3.31
N ARG A 28 -8.19 -2.60 3.92
CA ARG A 28 -8.73 -3.35 5.06
C ARG A 28 -9.13 -4.78 4.69
N LYS A 29 -9.68 -5.00 3.49
CA LYS A 29 -9.99 -6.35 3.02
C LYS A 29 -8.73 -7.19 2.83
N GLU A 30 -7.68 -6.61 2.22
CA GLU A 30 -6.36 -7.26 2.07
C GLU A 30 -5.67 -7.53 3.42
N GLU A 31 -5.94 -6.73 4.46
CA GLU A 31 -5.44 -6.94 5.81
C GLU A 31 -6.12 -8.14 6.49
N MET A 32 -7.43 -8.31 6.31
CA MET A 32 -8.18 -9.44 6.88
C MET A 32 -7.94 -10.77 6.13
N ASP A 33 -7.57 -10.70 4.84
CA ASP A 33 -7.32 -11.86 3.97
C ASP A 33 -5.84 -12.28 3.95
N MET A 34 -4.97 -11.60 4.70
CA MET A 34 -3.58 -12.02 4.89
C MET A 34 -3.56 -13.22 5.86
N PRO A 35 -2.84 -14.32 5.55
CA PRO A 35 -2.67 -15.41 6.50
C PRO A 35 -2.12 -14.87 7.82
N THR A 36 -2.79 -15.25 8.91
CA THR A 36 -2.56 -14.75 10.28
C THR A 36 -1.17 -15.12 10.82
N VAL A 37 -0.42 -15.95 10.09
CA VAL A 37 0.99 -16.24 10.35
C VAL A 37 1.80 -15.01 9.97
N ILE A 38 2.13 -14.19 10.97
CA ILE A 38 3.04 -13.05 10.81
C ILE A 38 4.42 -13.64 10.47
N PRO A 39 4.95 -13.42 9.26
CA PRO A 39 6.28 -13.92 8.93
C PRO A 39 7.29 -13.18 9.79
N VAL A 40 8.12 -13.93 10.48
CA VAL A 40 9.22 -13.41 11.30
C VAL A 40 10.54 -13.48 10.53
N CYS A 41 11.44 -12.54 10.78
CA CYS A 41 12.80 -12.63 10.26
C CYS A 41 13.63 -13.63 11.07
N TYR A 42 14.85 -13.90 10.61
CA TYR A 42 15.83 -14.73 11.30
C TYR A 42 16.04 -14.36 12.78
N TYR A 43 15.91 -13.08 13.13
CA TYR A 43 16.05 -12.56 14.50
C TYR A 43 14.72 -12.50 15.27
N GLY A 44 13.67 -13.21 14.82
CA GLY A 44 12.35 -13.24 15.46
C GLY A 44 11.53 -11.94 15.36
N ASN A 45 11.95 -10.96 14.56
CA ASN A 45 11.20 -9.70 14.41
C ASN A 45 10.12 -9.84 13.32
N PRO A 46 8.92 -9.26 13.51
CA PRO A 46 7.86 -9.32 12.50
C PRO A 46 8.28 -8.62 11.21
N ALA A 47 8.13 -9.31 10.09
CA ALA A 47 8.45 -8.79 8.77
C ALA A 47 7.29 -7.96 8.21
N ASN A 48 7.64 -6.89 7.51
CA ASN A 48 6.65 -5.98 6.92
C ASN A 48 6.45 -6.32 5.46
N LEU A 49 5.20 -6.35 5.02
CA LEU A 49 4.87 -6.57 3.62
C LEU A 49 5.14 -5.29 2.80
N LYS A 50 6.06 -5.40 1.85
CA LYS A 50 6.49 -4.34 0.93
C LYS A 50 6.09 -4.72 -0.49
N THR A 51 6.00 -3.71 -1.35
CA THR A 51 5.78 -3.89 -2.80
C THR A 51 6.98 -3.32 -3.53
N SER A 52 7.52 -4.09 -4.47
CA SER A 52 8.62 -3.67 -5.33
C SER A 52 8.15 -2.61 -6.33
N TRP A 53 8.96 -1.56 -6.48
CA TRP A 53 8.80 -0.51 -7.47
C TRP A 53 9.90 -0.54 -8.54
N SER A 54 10.79 -1.55 -8.51
CA SER A 54 11.84 -1.67 -9.51
C SER A 54 11.25 -2.04 -10.88
N ASN A 55 11.88 -1.53 -11.94
CA ASN A 55 11.46 -1.82 -13.31
C ASN A 55 11.58 -3.31 -13.66
N ASN A 56 12.52 -4.03 -13.02
CA ASN A 56 12.74 -5.46 -13.26
C ASN A 56 11.68 -6.33 -12.58
N ASN A 57 10.97 -5.83 -11.57
CA ASN A 57 9.97 -6.61 -10.84
C ASN A 57 8.87 -5.73 -10.24
N PRO A 58 8.09 -5.02 -11.09
CA PRO A 58 7.10 -4.08 -10.60
C PRO A 58 5.92 -4.82 -9.97
N GLY A 59 5.50 -4.39 -8.79
CA GLY A 59 4.29 -4.90 -8.13
C GLY A 59 4.45 -6.19 -7.34
N ARG A 60 5.61 -6.86 -7.37
CA ARG A 60 5.85 -8.05 -6.53
C ARG A 60 5.82 -7.67 -5.05
N ARG A 61 5.09 -8.45 -4.26
CA ARG A 61 5.00 -8.31 -2.80
C ARG A 61 6.07 -9.19 -2.14
N PHE A 62 6.76 -8.67 -1.14
CA PHE A 62 7.77 -9.40 -0.38
C PHE A 62 7.77 -8.96 1.08
N PHE A 63 8.18 -9.85 1.98
CA PHE A 63 8.34 -9.55 3.39
C PHE A 63 9.76 -9.03 3.64
N GLN A 64 9.87 -7.86 4.28
CA GLN A 64 11.14 -7.23 4.61
C GLN A 64 11.22 -6.98 6.12
N CYS A 65 12.30 -7.44 6.74
CA CYS A 65 12.62 -7.06 8.11
C CYS A 65 13.04 -5.59 8.16
N LYS A 66 12.53 -4.83 9.13
CA LYS A 66 12.97 -3.42 9.33
C LYS A 66 14.44 -3.31 9.73
N LYS A 67 14.96 -4.28 10.50
CA LYS A 67 16.34 -4.26 10.99
C LYS A 67 17.35 -4.87 9.99
N CYS A 68 16.94 -5.89 9.24
CA CYS A 68 17.82 -6.62 8.32
C CYS A 68 17.71 -6.14 6.86
N GLY A 69 16.80 -5.21 6.57
CA GLY A 69 16.40 -4.85 5.21
C GLY A 69 17.10 -3.63 4.60
N SER A 70 18.07 -3.02 5.28
CA SER A 70 18.79 -1.83 4.79
C SER A 70 20.17 -2.12 4.20
N GLY A 71 20.64 -3.36 4.22
CA GLY A 71 21.92 -3.74 3.62
C GLY A 71 21.72 -4.69 2.45
N PHE A 72 21.97 -4.22 1.23
CA PHE A 72 22.69 -5.09 0.31
C PHE A 72 23.99 -5.47 1.05
N GLN A 73 24.12 -6.71 1.50
CA GLN A 73 25.45 -7.28 1.63
C GLN A 73 25.92 -7.49 0.20
N ASN A 74 26.58 -6.48 -0.36
CA ASN A 74 27.56 -6.78 -1.40
C ASN A 74 28.62 -7.66 -0.74
N PRO A 75 29.10 -8.73 -1.40
CA PRO A 75 30.28 -9.44 -0.95
C PRO A 75 31.48 -8.49 -0.84
#